data_AF-A0A537ZE40-F1
#
_entry.id   AF-A0A537ZE40-F1
#
_cell.length_a   1.000
_cell.length_b   1.000
_cell.length_c   1.000
_cell.angle_alpha   90.00
_cell.angle_beta   90.00
_cell.angle_gamma   90.00
#
_symmetry.space_group_name_H-M   'P 1'
#
loop_
_entity.id
_entity.type
_entity.pdbx_description
1 polymer ?
#
loop_
_entity_poly.entity_id
_entity_poly.type
_entity_poly.pdbx_seq_one_letter_code
_entity_poly.pdbx_strand_id
1 'polypeptide(L)'
;MEGTRAVTALVAFDAGARTERQEENGMAHFLEHLVFKGGESYPTYRDVNETAERIGAQLNAYTSHDLVAFHITCRAESAGQAVDLLSDFVAR
;
A
#
# COMPACT_ATOMS: atom_id res chain seq x y z
N MET A 1 24.11 10.32 -2.28
CA MET A 1 25.05 9.69 -1.34
C MET A 1 25.36 8.31 -1.87
N GLU A 2 26.61 7.99 -2.19
CA GLU A 2 27.00 6.58 -2.39
C GLU A 2 26.63 5.81 -1.13
N GLY A 3 25.71 4.84 -1.23
CA GLY A 3 25.40 3.92 -0.13
C GLY A 3 23.94 3.86 0.36
N THR A 4 23.03 4.76 -0.03
CA THR A 4 21.62 4.58 0.36
C THR A 4 20.92 3.61 -0.58
N ARG A 5 20.92 2.33 -0.23
CA ARG A 5 20.16 1.28 -0.94
C ARG A 5 18.71 1.31 -0.46
N ALA A 6 17.86 2.09 -1.12
CA ALA A 6 16.42 2.07 -0.91
C ALA A 6 15.75 1.16 -1.96
N VAL A 7 14.64 0.54 -1.58
CA VAL A 7 13.80 -0.28 -2.45
C VAL A 7 12.35 0.18 -2.28
N THR A 8 11.63 0.28 -3.40
CA THR A 8 10.19 0.48 -3.43
C THR A 8 9.53 -0.74 -4.04
N ALA A 9 8.58 -1.33 -3.33
CA ALA A 9 7.65 -2.33 -3.87
C ALA A 9 6.31 -1.65 -4.12
N LEU A 10 5.67 -1.99 -5.26
CA LEU A 10 4.40 -1.42 -5.69
C LEU A 10 3.49 -2.53 -6.22
N VAL A 11 2.23 -2.53 -5.78
CA VAL A 11 1.16 -3.38 -6.29
C VAL A 11 0.08 -2.47 -6.86
N ALA A 12 -0.35 -2.75 -8.09
CA ALA A 12 -1.36 -1.96 -8.78
C ALA A 12 -2.47 -2.84 -9.35
N PHE A 13 -3.69 -2.31 -9.34
CA PHE A 13 -4.88 -2.95 -9.86
C PHE A 13 -5.51 -2.08 -10.95
N ASP A 14 -6.00 -2.70 -12.02
CA ASP A 14 -6.78 -2.06 -13.09
C ASP A 14 -8.20 -1.77 -12.62
N ALA A 15 -8.31 -0.78 -11.72
CA ALA A 15 -9.52 -0.47 -10.95
C ALA A 15 -9.64 1.02 -10.60
N GLY A 16 -9.08 1.91 -11.42
CA GLY A 16 -9.12 3.35 -11.19
C GLY A 16 -10.50 3.97 -11.36
N ALA A 17 -10.61 5.30 -11.17
CA ALA A 17 -11.88 6.02 -11.19
C ALA A 17 -12.69 5.84 -12.50
N ARG A 18 -12.06 5.49 -13.63
CA ARG A 18 -12.78 5.24 -14.90
C ARG A 18 -13.58 3.94 -14.90
N THR A 19 -13.24 2.98 -14.03
CA THR A 19 -13.97 1.71 -13.94
C THR A 19 -15.16 1.78 -12.98
N GLU A 20 -15.37 2.90 -12.30
CA GLU A 20 -16.49 3.11 -11.38
C GLU A 20 -17.82 3.22 -12.14
N ARG A 21 -18.89 2.70 -11.53
CA ARG A 21 -20.26 2.99 -11.97
C ARG A 21 -20.65 4.39 -11.52
N GLN A 22 -21.63 4.99 -12.20
CA GLN A 22 -22.06 6.36 -11.89
C GLN A 22 -22.56 6.50 -10.45
N GLU A 23 -23.21 5.48 -9.91
CA GLU A 23 -23.67 5.42 -8.51
C GLU A 23 -22.55 5.17 -7.49
N GLU A 24 -21.33 4.84 -7.95
CA GLU A 24 -20.15 4.52 -7.14
C GLU A 24 -19.05 5.58 -7.24
N ASN A 25 -19.33 6.75 -7.80
CA ASN A 25 -18.30 7.79 -7.98
C ASN A 25 -17.52 8.07 -6.67
N GLY A 26 -16.19 7.92 -6.75
CA GLY A 26 -15.27 8.09 -5.63
C GLY A 26 -15.00 6.80 -4.83
N MET A 27 -15.60 5.67 -5.19
CA MET A 27 -15.43 4.39 -4.51
C MET A 27 -14.00 3.85 -4.59
N ALA A 28 -13.31 3.99 -5.72
CA ALA A 28 -11.93 3.54 -5.89
C ALA A 28 -11.00 4.25 -4.89
N HIS A 29 -11.09 5.58 -4.80
CA HIS A 29 -10.32 6.36 -3.84
C HIS A 29 -10.77 6.07 -2.40
N PHE A 30 -12.07 5.88 -2.15
CA PHE A 30 -12.55 5.52 -0.82
C PHE A 30 -12.00 4.16 -0.36
N LEU A 31 -12.02 3.15 -1.23
CA LEU A 31 -11.47 1.82 -0.99
C LEU A 31 -9.96 1.85 -0.79
N GLU A 32 -9.23 2.68 -1.54
CA GLU A 32 -7.80 2.93 -1.33
C GLU A 32 -7.48 3.27 0.13
N HIS A 33 -8.26 4.16 0.77
CA HIS A 33 -8.08 4.50 2.19
C HIS A 33 -8.44 3.35 3.13
N LEU A 34 -9.44 2.54 2.79
CA LEU A 34 -9.90 1.44 3.64
C LEU A 34 -8.94 0.25 3.66
N VAL A 35 -8.17 0.05 2.59
CA VAL A 35 -7.15 -1.01 2.50
C VAL A 35 -6.09 -0.89 3.60
N PHE A 36 -5.78 0.32 4.08
CA PHE A 36 -4.85 0.55 5.20
C PHE A 36 -5.41 0.18 6.59
N LYS A 37 -6.67 -0.27 6.71
CA LYS A 37 -7.30 -0.53 8.02
C LYS A 37 -6.91 -1.86 8.67
N GLY A 38 -6.14 -2.68 8.00
CA GLY A 38 -5.58 -3.93 8.52
C GLY A 38 -5.63 -5.06 7.49
N GLY A 39 -4.71 -6.01 7.62
CA GLY A 39 -4.65 -7.27 6.88
C GLY A 39 -4.92 -8.48 7.79
N GLU A 40 -4.53 -9.67 7.34
CA GLU A 40 -4.73 -10.93 8.08
C GLU A 40 -3.76 -11.06 9.26
N SER A 41 -2.48 -10.76 9.03
CA SER A 41 -1.41 -10.81 10.03
C SER A 41 -1.30 -9.52 10.84
N TYR A 42 -1.67 -8.38 10.24
CA TYR A 42 -1.67 -7.06 10.86
C TYR A 42 -3.11 -6.52 10.96
N PRO A 43 -3.90 -6.94 11.97
CA PRO A 43 -5.36 -6.81 11.95
C PRO A 43 -5.89 -5.39 12.08
N THR A 44 -5.06 -4.42 12.47
CA THR A 44 -5.47 -3.03 12.65
C THR A 44 -4.60 -2.05 11.86
N TYR A 45 -5.18 -0.88 11.57
CA TYR A 45 -4.43 0.28 11.06
C TYR A 45 -3.16 0.57 11.88
N ARG A 46 -3.25 0.44 13.20
CA ARG A 46 -2.12 0.67 14.10
C ARG A 46 -1.02 -0.35 13.85
N ASP A 47 -1.36 -1.63 13.73
CA ASP A 47 -0.39 -2.70 13.51
C ASP A 47 0.36 -2.51 12.18
N VAL A 48 -0.35 -2.10 11.12
CA VAL A 48 0.25 -1.80 9.81
C VAL A 48 1.24 -0.64 9.89
N ASN A 49 0.82 0.49 10.48
CA ASN A 49 1.66 1.69 10.55
C ASN A 49 2.85 1.52 11.50
N GLU A 50 2.65 0.95 12.70
CA GLU A 50 3.72 0.73 13.66
C GLU A 50 4.74 -0.30 13.13
N THR A 51 4.31 -1.28 12.34
CA THR A 51 5.23 -2.22 11.66
C THR A 51 6.08 -1.49 10.62
N ALA A 52 5.46 -0.68 9.76
CA ALA A 52 6.19 0.10 8.76
C ALA A 52 7.20 1.07 9.40
N GLU A 53 6.79 1.80 10.44
CA GLU A 53 7.67 2.71 11.18
C GLU A 53 8.86 1.98 11.81
N ARG A 54 8.64 0.79 12.38
CA ARG A 54 9.69 -0.02 13.03
C ARG A 54 10.78 -0.46 12.07
N ILE A 55 10.43 -0.71 10.81
CA ILE A 55 11.39 -1.07 9.75
C ILE A 55 11.89 0.16 8.97
N GLY A 56 11.49 1.37 9.36
CA GLY A 56 11.85 2.62 8.69
C GLY A 56 11.28 2.74 7.28
N ALA A 57 10.12 2.11 7.03
CA ALA A 57 9.43 2.14 5.76
C ALA A 57 8.41 3.28 5.69
N GLN A 58 8.18 3.78 4.48
CA GLN A 58 7.12 4.73 4.15
C GLN A 58 6.07 4.04 3.29
N LEU A 59 4.82 4.09 3.74
CA LEU A 59 3.65 3.57 3.05
C LEU A 59 2.90 4.71 2.36
N ASN A 60 2.40 4.48 1.15
CA ASN A 60 1.42 5.37 0.52
C ASN A 60 0.63 4.62 -0.57
N ALA A 61 -0.39 5.28 -1.09
CA ALA A 61 -1.18 4.82 -2.21
C ALA A 61 -1.62 5.99 -3.09
N TYR A 62 -2.17 5.66 -4.26
CA TYR A 62 -2.88 6.62 -5.08
C TYR A 62 -3.94 5.94 -5.96
N THR A 63 -5.01 6.67 -6.21
CA THR A 63 -6.04 6.36 -7.22
C THR A 63 -5.88 7.30 -8.40
N SER A 64 -5.78 6.73 -9.58
CA SER A 64 -5.81 7.41 -10.86
C SER A 64 -7.10 7.06 -11.62
N HIS A 65 -7.21 7.50 -12.88
CA HIS A 65 -8.33 7.08 -13.72
C HIS A 65 -8.26 5.59 -14.09
N ASP A 66 -7.06 5.04 -14.19
CA ASP A 66 -6.82 3.68 -14.69
C ASP A 66 -6.50 2.70 -13.55
N LEU A 67 -5.72 3.15 -12.58
CA LEU A 67 -5.12 2.30 -11.56
C LEU A 67 -5.41 2.78 -10.14
N VAL A 68 -5.53 1.81 -9.24
CA VAL A 68 -5.31 2.01 -7.80
C VAL A 68 -4.01 1.30 -7.44
N ALA A 69 -3.07 2.01 -6.82
CA ALA A 69 -1.75 1.48 -6.51
C ALA A 69 -1.35 1.75 -5.06
N PHE A 70 -0.73 0.74 -4.45
CA PHE A 70 -0.20 0.77 -3.09
C PHE A 70 1.30 0.52 -3.15
N HIS A 71 2.08 1.28 -2.38
CA HIS A 71 3.52 1.11 -2.39
C HIS A 71 4.14 1.31 -1.01
N ILE A 72 5.27 0.64 -0.83
CA ILE A 72 6.11 0.74 0.36
C ILE A 72 7.55 0.99 -0.06
N THR A 73 8.17 2.01 0.53
CA THR A 73 9.58 2.33 0.31
C THR A 73 10.35 2.10 1.60
N CYS A 74 11.44 1.35 1.55
CA CYS A 74 12.24 1.01 2.73
C CYS A 74 13.73 0.91 2.37
N ARG A 75 14.56 0.64 3.38
CA ARG A 75 15.94 0.21 3.16
C ARG A 75 15.99 -1.19 2.57
N ALA A 76 16.96 -1.46 1.69
CA ALA A 76 17.07 -2.73 0.98
C ALA A 76 17.16 -3.96 1.90
N GLU A 77 17.73 -3.81 3.10
CA GLU A 77 17.83 -4.88 4.10
C GLU A 77 16.47 -5.28 4.69
N SER A 78 15.48 -4.38 4.62
CA SER A 78 14.11 -4.60 5.10
C SER A 78 13.14 -4.97 3.97
N ALA A 79 13.63 -5.15 2.73
CA ALA A 79 12.78 -5.36 1.56
C ALA A 79 11.83 -6.56 1.70
N GLY A 80 12.28 -7.66 2.30
CA GLY A 80 11.43 -8.83 2.56
C GLY A 80 10.25 -8.49 3.47
N GLN A 81 10.53 -7.92 4.65
CA GLN A 81 9.49 -7.50 5.60
C GLN A 81 8.54 -6.45 5.02
N ALA A 82 9.07 -5.55 4.20
CA ALA A 82 8.26 -4.52 3.55
C ALA A 82 7.30 -5.13 2.52
N VAL A 83 7.76 -6.10 1.73
CA VAL A 83 6.91 -6.84 0.79
C VAL A 83 5.86 -7.64 1.55
N ASP A 84 6.24 -8.39 2.59
CA ASP A 84 5.32 -9.18 3.40
C ASP A 84 4.19 -8.31 3.98
N LEU A 85 4.55 -7.16 4.58
CA LEU A 85 3.60 -6.18 5.10
C LEU A 85 2.67 -5.65 3.99
N LEU A 86 3.22 -5.23 2.85
CA LEU A 86 2.43 -4.72 1.73
C LEU A 86 1.44 -5.77 1.22
N SER A 87 1.88 -7.02 1.04
CA SER A 87 0.99 -8.10 0.59
C SER A 87 -0.11 -8.43 1.60
N ASP A 88 0.16 -8.35 2.91
CA ASP A 88 -0.82 -8.72 3.96
C ASP A 88 -2.10 -7.86 3.92
N PHE A 89 -1.96 -6.55 3.72
CA PHE A 89 -3.12 -5.67 3.70
C PHE A 89 -3.69 -5.41 2.28
N VAL A 90 -2.90 -5.67 1.22
CA VAL A 90 -3.30 -5.40 -0.18
C VAL A 90 -3.84 -6.64 -0.93
N ALA A 91 -3.31 -7.84 -0.66
CA ALA A 91 -3.55 -9.03 -1.51
C ALA A 91 -4.47 -10.09 -0.87
N ARG A 92 -5.37 -9.66 0.02
CA ARG A 92 -6.39 -10.51 0.64
C ARG A 92 -7.58 -10.80 -0.27
#